data_AF-A0A0D7A9Z8-F1
#
_entry.id   AF-A0A0D7A9Z8-F1
#
_cell.length_a   1.000
_cell.length_b   1.000
_cell.length_c   1.000
_cell.angle_alpha   90.00
_cell.angle_beta   90.00
_cell.angle_gamma   90.00
#
_symmetry.space_group_name_H-M   'P 1'
#
loop_
_entity.id
_entity.type
_entity.pdbx_description
1 polymer ?
#
loop_
_entity_poly.entity_id
_entity_poly.type
_entity_poly.pdbx_seq_one_letter_code
_entity_poly.pdbx_strand_id
1 'polypeptide(L)' 'HPLLTPSGRGFAVGGRVQNISSDPAVPCIMYWPDNEPFPEQGQIRPANLIGI' A
#
# COMPACT_ATOMS: atom_id res chain seq x y z
N HIS A 1 -22.44 -6.47 10.85
CA HIS A 1 -21.39 -5.49 11.17
C HIS A 1 -20.81 -5.03 9.84
N PRO A 2 -20.98 -3.77 9.40
CA PRO A 2 -20.32 -3.32 8.19
C PRO A 2 -18.80 -3.43 8.43
N LEU A 3 -18.08 -4.05 7.48
CA LEU A 3 -16.62 -4.04 7.45
C LEU A 3 -16.19 -2.58 7.25
N LEU A 4 -15.94 -1.90 8.35
CA LEU A 4 -15.28 -0.61 8.35
C LEU A 4 -13.80 -0.90 8.09
N THR A 5 -13.21 -0.26 7.08
CA THR A 5 -11.74 -0.20 7.04
C THR A 5 -11.24 0.44 8.33
N PRO A 6 -9.97 0.28 8.72
CA PRO A 6 -9.44 0.92 9.94
C PRO A 6 -9.68 2.44 10.00
N SER A 7 -9.88 3.11 8.85
CA SER A 7 -10.22 4.53 8.75
C SER A 7 -11.72 4.86 8.83
N GLY A 8 -12.60 3.85 8.90
CA GLY A 8 -14.05 4.02 8.93
C GLY A 8 -14.70 4.30 7.57
N ARG A 9 -13.96 4.16 6.46
CA ARG A 9 -14.46 4.43 5.12
C ARG A 9 -15.23 3.21 4.56
N GLY A 10 -16.15 3.48 3.63
CA GLY A 10 -16.96 2.43 2.96
C GLY A 10 -16.10 1.48 2.13
N PHE A 11 -16.68 0.47 1.49
CA PHE A 11 -15.93 -0.47 0.65
C PHE A 11 -15.17 0.23 -0.48
N ALA A 12 -13.93 -0.20 -0.73
CA ALA A 12 -13.17 0.19 -1.92
C ALA A 12 -13.88 -0.36 -3.17
N VAL A 13 -13.95 0.45 -4.24
CA VAL A 13 -14.53 0.02 -5.53
C VAL A 13 -13.41 -0.44 -6.48
N GLY A 14 -12.24 0.17 -6.33
CA GLY A 14 -11.02 -0.21 -7.02
C GLY A 14 -9.78 0.10 -6.19
N GLY A 15 -8.68 0.35 -6.87
CA GLY A 15 -7.41 0.62 -6.23
C GLY A 15 -6.31 0.92 -7.21
N ARG A 16 -5.12 1.10 -6.68
CA ARG A 16 -3.90 1.35 -7.44
C ARG A 16 -2.96 0.18 -7.25
N VAL A 17 -2.33 -0.22 -8.34
CA VAL A 17 -1.22 -1.17 -8.35
C VAL A 17 -0.04 -0.47 -8.97
N GLN A 18 1.06 -0.36 -8.24
CA GLN A 18 2.24 0.38 -8.69
C GLN A 18 3.52 -0.32 -8.21
N ASN A 19 4.54 -0.36 -9.07
CA ASN A 19 5.90 -0.66 -8.63
C ASN A 19 6.49 0.57 -7.95
N ILE A 20 6.75 0.48 -6.65
CA ILE A 20 7.33 1.56 -5.84
C ILE A 20 8.86 1.39 -5.66
N SER A 21 9.46 0.38 -6.29
CA SER A 21 10.91 0.25 -6.32
C SER A 21 11.55 1.23 -7.29
N SER A 22 12.66 1.82 -6.88
CA SER A 22 13.54 2.57 -7.78
C SER A 22 14.50 1.66 -8.56
N ASP A 23 14.65 0.40 -8.14
CA ASP A 23 15.49 -0.59 -8.83
C ASP A 23 14.63 -1.49 -9.73
N PRO A 24 14.81 -1.44 -11.07
CA PRO A 24 14.03 -2.25 -12.00
C PRO A 24 14.30 -3.76 -11.86
N ALA A 25 15.43 -4.18 -11.28
CA ALA A 25 15.75 -5.59 -11.04
C ALA A 25 15.06 -6.14 -9.78
N VAL A 26 14.58 -5.27 -8.89
CA VAL A 26 13.95 -5.64 -7.60
C VAL A 26 12.58 -4.99 -7.51
N PRO A 27 11.55 -5.50 -8.21
CA PRO A 27 10.23 -4.90 -8.20
C PRO A 27 9.59 -4.98 -6.80
N CYS A 28 9.03 -3.88 -6.34
CA CYS A 28 8.25 -3.80 -5.11
C CYS A 28 6.84 -3.36 -5.47
N ILE A 29 5.94 -4.33 -5.61
CA ILE A 29 4.56 -4.05 -6.04
C ILE A 29 3.70 -3.71 -4.83
N MET A 30 3.14 -2.51 -4.85
CA MET A 30 2.22 -2.01 -3.85
C MET A 30 0.78 -2.07 -4.37
N TYR A 31 -0.11 -2.64 -3.56
CA TYR A 31 -1.55 -2.66 -3.78
C TYR A 31 -2.20 -1.72 -2.78
N TRP A 32 -2.96 -0.73 -3.26
CA TRP A 32 -3.60 0.26 -2.39
C TRP A 32 -5.06 0.48 -2.76
N PRO A 33 -5.99 0.47 -1.80
CA PRO A 33 -7.40 0.69 -2.10
C PRO A 33 -7.69 2.18 -2.37
N ASP A 34 -8.68 2.46 -3.22
CA ASP A 34 -9.03 3.83 -3.64
C ASP A 34 -9.72 4.66 -2.55
N ASN A 35 -10.25 3.98 -1.54
CA ASN A 35 -10.92 4.58 -0.41
C ASN A 35 -9.96 4.98 0.73
N GLU A 36 -8.65 4.73 0.67
CA GLU A 36 -7.68 5.13 1.71
C GLU A 36 -6.74 6.23 1.20
N PRO A 37 -6.28 7.18 2.05
CA PRO A 37 -5.28 8.14 1.62
C PRO A 37 -4.00 7.38 1.28
N PHE A 38 -3.29 7.79 0.23
CA PHE A 38 -2.01 7.17 -0.10
C PHE A 38 -1.01 7.42 1.04
N PRO A 39 -0.18 6.44 1.42
CA PRO A 39 0.74 6.61 2.54
C PRO A 39 1.83 7.63 2.22
N GLU A 40 2.23 8.35 3.25
CA GLU A 40 3.37 9.25 3.21
C GLU A 40 4.69 8.47 3.20
N GLN A 41 5.75 9.13 2.76
CA GLN A 41 7.10 8.55 2.76
C GLN A 41 7.49 8.08 4.17
N GLY A 42 7.93 6.82 4.30
CA GLY A 42 8.36 6.23 5.57
C GLY A 42 7.25 5.55 6.39
N GLN A 43 5.98 5.64 5.99
CA GLN A 43 4.90 4.88 6.61
C GLN A 43 4.89 3.41 6.16
N ILE A 44 5.34 3.13 4.94
CA ILE A 44 5.57 1.76 4.45
C ILE A 44 6.93 1.28 4.93
N ARG A 45 6.96 0.19 5.68
CA ARG A 45 8.19 -0.50 6.10
C ARG A 45 8.24 -1.89 5.48
N PRO A 46 8.85 -2.06 4.29
CA PRO A 46 8.99 -3.38 3.69
C PRO A 46 9.73 -4.30 4.65
N ALA A 47 9.13 -5.45 4.98
CA ALA A 47 9.69 -6.37 5.98
C ALA A 47 11.12 -6.86 5.64
N ASN A 48 11.49 -6.82 4.36
CA ASN A 48 12.78 -7.31 3.86
C ASN A 48 13.86 -6.22 3.74
N LEU A 49 13.61 -4.98 4.17
CA LEU A 49 14.63 -3.92 4.15
C LEU A 49 15.54 -3.94 5.41
N ILE A 50 15.25 -4.81 6.38
CA ILE A 50 16.18 -5.13 7.47
C ILE A 50 17.14 -6.19 6.92
N GLY A 51 18.36 -5.75 6.61
CA GLY A 51 19.30 -6.41 5.72
C GLY A 51 19.65 -7.87 6.02
N ILE A 52 19.91 -8.58 4.92
CA ILE A 52 20.92 -9.62 4.82
C ILE A 52 21.93 -9.15 3.77
#